data_AF-A0AA40NFK1-F1
#
_entry.id   AF-A0AA40NFK1-F1
#
_cell.length_a   1.000
_cell.length_b   1.000
_cell.length_c   1.000
_cell.angle_alpha   90.00
_cell.angle_beta   90.00
_cell.angle_gamma   90.00
#
_symmetry.space_group_name_H-M   'P 1'
#
loop_
_entity.id
_entity.type
_entity.pdbx_description
1 polymer ?
#
loop_
_entity_poly.entity_id
_entity_poly.type
_entity_poly.pdbx_seq_one_letter_code
_entity_poly.pdbx_strand_id
1 'polypeptide(L)'
;IAERPGKVKTLKQHPRKNKTAINIEYMKASIRARVEHPFRIIKRQFGFVKARYKGLLKNDNQLAMLFTLANLFRVDQMIRQWERSQ
;
A
#
# COMPACT_ATOMS: atom_id res chain seq x y z
N ILE A 1 -13.06 2.46 -5.76
CA ILE A 1 -12.71 1.21 -5.03
C ILE A 1 -12.51 0.09 -6.07
N ALA A 2 -11.60 -0.86 -5.86
CA ALA A 2 -11.37 -1.99 -6.78
C ALA A 2 -12.52 -3.01 -6.68
N GLU A 3 -12.89 -3.60 -7.81
CA GLU A 3 -13.98 -4.57 -7.93
C GLU A 3 -13.66 -5.90 -7.23
N ARG A 4 -14.70 -6.61 -6.84
CA ARG A 4 -14.55 -7.93 -6.21
C ARG A 4 -13.87 -8.91 -7.17
N PRO A 5 -12.98 -9.81 -6.70
CA PRO A 5 -12.28 -10.77 -7.55
C PRO A 5 -13.20 -11.62 -8.42
N GLY A 6 -14.40 -11.97 -7.95
CA GLY A 6 -15.39 -12.71 -8.73
C GLY A 6 -15.85 -11.97 -9.98
N LYS A 7 -16.07 -10.65 -9.89
CA LYS A 7 -16.47 -9.82 -11.04
C LYS A 7 -15.29 -9.54 -11.98
N VAL A 8 -14.08 -9.46 -11.44
CA VAL A 8 -12.87 -9.39 -12.27
C VAL A 8 -12.67 -10.69 -13.08
N LYS A 9 -13.00 -11.86 -12.50
CA LYS A 9 -12.94 -13.15 -13.22
C LYS A 9 -13.91 -13.20 -14.40
N THR A 10 -15.14 -12.70 -14.26
CA THR A 10 -16.10 -12.68 -15.38
C THR A 10 -15.63 -11.74 -16.50
N LEU A 11 -15.07 -10.58 -16.15
CA LEU A 11 -14.50 -9.66 -17.15
C LEU A 11 -13.39 -10.31 -17.98
N LYS A 12 -12.54 -11.13 -17.34
CA LYS A 12 -11.43 -11.85 -17.97
C LYS A 12 -11.86 -12.99 -18.91
N GLN A 13 -13.12 -13.44 -18.89
CA GLN A 13 -13.64 -14.45 -19.82
C GLN A 13 -13.67 -13.91 -21.27
N HIS A 14 -13.91 -12.61 -21.44
CA HIS A 14 -13.93 -11.94 -22.74
C HIS A 14 -12.99 -10.73 -22.76
N PRO A 15 -11.66 -10.96 -22.77
CA PRO A 15 -10.67 -9.91 -22.54
C PRO A 15 -10.61 -8.88 -23.69
N ARG A 16 -10.99 -9.26 -24.91
CA ARG A 16 -11.04 -8.34 -26.07
C ARG A 16 -12.11 -7.27 -25.91
N LYS A 17 -13.30 -7.64 -25.40
CA LYS A 17 -14.42 -6.72 -25.16
C LYS A 17 -14.21 -5.87 -23.90
N ASN A 18 -13.62 -6.47 -22.87
CA ASN A 18 -13.48 -5.86 -21.53
C ASN A 18 -12.09 -5.27 -21.25
N LYS A 19 -11.27 -5.02 -22.27
CA LYS A 19 -9.86 -4.63 -22.12
C LYS A 19 -9.66 -3.41 -21.22
N THR A 20 -10.46 -2.36 -21.41
CA THR A 20 -10.39 -1.12 -20.62
C THR A 20 -10.74 -1.38 -19.15
N ALA A 21 -11.84 -2.09 -18.88
CA ALA A 21 -12.27 -2.44 -17.53
C ALA A 21 -11.23 -3.29 -16.80
N ILE A 22 -10.64 -4.30 -17.46
CA ILE A 22 -9.59 -5.14 -16.87
C ILE A 22 -8.36 -4.30 -16.51
N ASN A 23 -7.94 -3.40 -17.39
CA ASN A 23 -6.78 -2.54 -17.13
C ASN A 23 -7.02 -1.59 -15.96
N ILE A 24 -8.22 -1.01 -15.85
CA ILE A 24 -8.59 -0.14 -14.72
C ILE A 24 -8.52 -0.91 -13.40
N GLU A 25 -9.09 -2.11 -13.35
CA GLU A 25 -9.06 -2.92 -12.13
C GLU A 25 -7.65 -3.36 -11.75
N TYR A 26 -6.82 -3.69 -12.75
CA TYR A 26 -5.41 -3.98 -12.53
C TYR A 26 -4.66 -2.77 -11.96
N MET A 27 -4.86 -1.58 -12.52
CA MET A 27 -4.24 -0.34 -12.02
C MET A 27 -4.65 -0.04 -10.58
N LYS A 28 -5.95 -0.15 -10.26
CA LYS A 28 -6.45 0.03 -8.88
C LYS A 28 -5.79 -0.95 -7.91
N ALA A 29 -5.68 -2.22 -8.28
CA ALA A 29 -5.05 -3.25 -7.45
C ALA A 29 -3.54 -3.01 -7.28
N SER A 30 -2.84 -2.58 -8.33
CA SER A 30 -1.41 -2.25 -8.29
C SER A 30 -1.12 -1.08 -7.35
N ILE A 31 -1.89 0.02 -7.47
CA ILE A 31 -1.78 1.18 -6.57
C ILE A 31 -2.05 0.74 -5.13
N ARG A 32 -3.09 -0.08 -4.90
CA ARG A 32 -3.42 -0.58 -3.58
C ARG A 32 -2.27 -1.38 -2.97
N ALA A 33 -1.67 -2.30 -3.71
CA ALA A 33 -0.53 -3.09 -3.22
C ALA A 33 0.66 -2.20 -2.83
N ARG A 34 0.95 -1.15 -3.61
CA ARG A 34 2.01 -0.18 -3.31
C ARG A 34 1.72 0.61 -2.04
N VAL A 35 0.47 1.02 -1.82
CA VAL A 35 0.06 1.84 -0.66
C VAL A 35 -0.08 0.98 0.60
N GLU A 36 -0.53 -0.27 0.49
CA GLU A 36 -0.66 -1.18 1.64
C GLU A 36 0.68 -1.46 2.34
N HIS A 37 1.79 -1.42 1.59
CA HIS A 37 3.12 -1.66 2.13
C HIS A 37 3.57 -0.66 3.22
N PRO A 38 3.60 0.67 2.99
CA PRO A 38 3.93 1.63 4.03
C PRO A 38 2.91 1.63 5.18
N PHE A 39 1.62 1.43 4.91
CA PHE A 39 0.63 1.28 5.98
C PHE A 39 0.89 0.06 6.87
N ARG A 40 1.36 -1.05 6.29
CA ARG A 40 1.78 -2.22 7.06
C ARG A 40 2.98 -1.90 7.95
N ILE A 41 4.00 -1.20 7.42
CA ILE A 41 5.16 -0.73 8.20
C ILE A 41 4.70 0.09 9.40
N ILE A 42 3.91 1.12 9.15
CA ILE A 42 3.42 2.04 10.18
C ILE A 42 2.60 1.31 11.25
N LYS A 43 1.69 0.42 10.85
CA LYS A 43 0.79 -0.28 11.78
C LYS A 43 1.47 -1.41 12.55
N ARG A 44 2.38 -2.15 11.93
CA ARG A 44 2.96 -3.38 12.50
C ARG A 44 4.36 -3.17 13.07
N GLN A 45 5.23 -2.45 12.37
CA GLN A 45 6.60 -2.20 12.82
C GLN A 45 6.65 -1.01 13.80
N PHE A 46 5.96 0.09 13.48
CA PHE A 46 5.95 1.28 14.34
C PHE A 46 4.77 1.32 15.34
N GLY A 47 3.84 0.37 15.27
CA GLY A 47 2.78 0.21 16.27
C GLY A 47 1.67 1.26 16.25
N PHE A 48 1.56 2.09 15.20
CA PHE A 48 0.50 3.09 15.07
C PHE A 48 -0.83 2.45 14.62
N VAL A 49 -1.49 1.74 15.55
CA VAL A 49 -2.71 0.96 15.29
C VAL A 49 -3.98 1.78 15.54
N LYS A 50 -3.95 2.70 16.52
CA LYS A 50 -5.11 3.53 16.91
C LYS A 50 -4.70 5.00 16.99
N ALA A 51 -5.47 5.88 16.37
CA ALA A 51 -5.36 7.32 16.57
C ALA A 51 -6.05 7.73 17.89
N ARG A 52 -5.57 8.79 18.53
CA ARG A 52 -6.20 9.36 19.72
C ARG A 52 -7.32 10.32 19.30
N TYR A 53 -8.51 10.24 19.89
CA TYR A 53 -9.60 11.17 19.53
C TYR A 53 -9.27 12.63 19.87
N LYS A 54 -8.54 12.88 20.96
CA LYS A 54 -8.07 14.21 21.34
C LYS A 54 -6.74 14.53 20.64
N GLY A 55 -6.63 15.75 20.12
CA GLY A 55 -5.41 16.24 19.48
C GLY A 55 -5.20 15.72 18.06
N LEU A 56 -6.17 15.91 17.17
CA LEU A 56 -6.09 15.50 15.75
C LEU A 56 -4.82 16.02 15.07
N LEU A 57 -4.48 17.31 15.27
CA LEU A 57 -3.25 17.90 14.74
C LEU A 57 -1.98 17.15 15.19
N LYS A 58 -1.94 16.66 16.44
CA LYS A 58 -0.80 15.88 16.95
C LYS A 58 -0.73 14.51 16.28
N ASN A 59 -1.87 13.87 16.03
CA ASN A 59 -1.89 12.61 15.29
C ASN A 59 -1.44 12.80 13.84
N ASP A 60 -1.87 13.88 13.17
CA ASP A 60 -1.50 14.16 11.79
C ASP A 60 0.00 14.40 11.65
N ASN A 61 0.58 15.21 12.56
CA ASN A 61 2.02 15.42 12.63
C ASN A 61 2.78 14.12 12.92
N GLN A 62 2.28 13.30 13.86
CA GLN A 62 2.87 12.00 14.16
C GLN A 62 2.81 11.07 12.93
N LEU A 63 1.68 11.02 12.23
CA LEU A 63 1.49 10.20 11.05
C LEU A 63 2.43 10.63 9.92
N ALA A 64 2.57 11.94 9.68
CA ALA A 64 3.53 12.48 8.72
C ALA A 64 4.97 12.03 9.03
N MET A 65 5.39 12.13 10.29
CA MET A 65 6.70 11.65 10.73
C MET A 65 6.86 10.12 10.58
N LEU A 66 5.80 9.34 10.82
CA LEU A 66 5.87 7.90 10.62
C LEU A 66 5.97 7.51 9.14
N PHE A 67 5.36 8.28 8.24
CA PHE A 67 5.52 8.08 6.80
C PHE A 67 6.94 8.42 6.32
N THR A 68 7.56 9.47 6.83
CA THR A 68 8.97 9.78 6.49
C THR A 68 9.91 8.68 6.99
N LEU A 69 9.72 8.21 8.23
CA LEU A 69 10.48 7.10 8.78
C LEU A 69 10.24 5.78 8.03
N ALA A 70 9.02 5.52 7.57
CA ALA A 70 8.72 4.31 6.80
C ALA A 70 9.47 4.27 5.46
N ASN A 71 9.65 5.43 4.83
CA ASN A 71 10.45 5.56 3.61
C ASN A 71 11.93 5.25 3.90
N LEU A 72 12.49 5.83 4.96
CA LEU A 72 13.88 5.58 5.37
C LEU A 72 14.11 4.10 5.72
N PHE A 73 13.21 3.51 6.50
CA PHE A 73 13.26 2.09 6.84
C PHE A 73 13.24 1.20 5.59
N ARG A 74 12.46 1.56 4.57
CA ARG A 74 12.44 0.79 3.32
C ARG A 74 13.76 0.87 2.55
N VAL A 75 14.40 2.04 2.50
CA VAL A 75 15.73 2.19 1.87
C VAL A 75 16.77 1.34 2.60
N ASP A 76 16.77 1.39 3.93
CA ASP A 76 17.65 0.57 4.77
C ASP A 76 17.46 -0.93 4.52
N GLN A 77 16.22 -1.41 4.41
CA GLN A 77 15.94 -2.81 4.03
C GLN A 77 16.52 -3.17 2.65
N MET A 78 16.47 -2.27 1.68
CA MET A 78 17.02 -2.48 0.34
C MET A 78 18.55 -2.60 0.38
N ILE A 79 19.22 -1.74 1.15
CA ILE A 79 20.68 -1.79 1.33
C ILE A 79 21.10 -3.11 1.97
N ARG A 80 20.48 -3.50 3.10
CA ARG A 80 20.76 -4.78 3.77
C ARG A 80 20.46 -6.00 2.88
N GLN A 81 19.52 -5.89 1.96
CA GLN A 81 19.23 -6.96 1.01
C GLN A 81 20.32 -7.06 -0.05
N TRP A 82 20.80 -5.92 -0.54
CA TRP A 82 21.89 -5.84 -1.50
C TRP A 82 23.19 -6.40 -0.92
N GLU A 83 23.56 -6.02 0.30
CA GLU A 83 24.74 -6.54 1.01
C GLU A 83 24.70 -8.07 1.18
N ARG A 84 23.53 -8.64 1.47
CA ARG A 84 23.35 -10.10 1.61
C ARG A 84 23.37 -10.88 0.29
N SER A 85 23.30 -10.18 -0.83
CA SER A 85 23.28 -10.80 -2.18
C SER A 85 24.65 -10.78 -2.87
N GLN A 86 25.63 -10.11 -2.26
CA GLN A 86 27.05 -10.20 -2.60
C GLN A 86 27.66 -11.41 -1.88
#